data_AF-A0AAU7QP95-F1
#
_entry.id   AF-A0AAU7QP95-F1
#
_cell.length_a   1.000
_cell.length_b   1.000
_cell.length_c   1.000
_cell.angle_alpha   90.00
_cell.angle_beta   90.00
_cell.angle_gamma   90.00
#
_symmetry.space_group_name_H-M   'P 1'
#
loop_
_entity.id
_entity.type
_entity.pdbx_description
1 polymer ?
#
loop_
_entity_poly.entity_id
_entity_poly.type
_entity_poly.pdbx_seq_one_letter_code
_entity_poly.pdbx_strand_id
1 'polypeptide(L)'
;MDCTEGSPQLEKYWKIQVGLYYCDACLLLRSGDFPSREKVERLFALRLRHVRGINIEALEKKVNEAHGRIHSEQVKKALEEMDAAVDLFRLGERLAAMEAAQSAWNTANGLHNALATMPDIVAGRRAKRQRSKAGISSREQRQAERQPEWDKWQAEVDRVRANHPCLRKSRVFEVVAATFNVTRPAIAKRVAWC
;
A
#
# COMPACT_ATOMS: atom_id res chain seq x y z
N MET A 1 -30.62 17.25 8.81
CA MET A 1 -30.55 17.06 10.27
C MET A 1 -29.24 17.65 10.73
N ASP A 2 -29.30 18.76 11.44
CA ASP A 2 -28.13 19.47 11.96
C ASP A 2 -27.62 18.74 13.20
N CYS A 3 -26.58 17.94 13.02
CA CYS A 3 -25.86 17.33 14.13
C CYS A 3 -24.81 18.35 14.60
N THR A 4 -25.16 19.19 15.57
CA THR A 4 -24.18 19.99 16.31
C THR A 4 -23.34 19.08 17.21
N GLU A 5 -22.04 19.34 17.20
CA GLU A 5 -21.04 18.60 17.97
C GLU A 5 -21.39 18.64 19.48
N GLY A 6 -21.34 17.48 20.15
CA GLY A 6 -21.66 17.37 21.58
C GLY A 6 -23.16 17.32 21.95
N SER A 7 -24.08 17.21 20.99
CA SER A 7 -25.51 17.12 21.31
C SER A 7 -25.88 15.79 22.01
N PRO A 8 -26.88 15.79 22.93
CA PRO A 8 -27.38 14.57 23.58
C PRO A 8 -27.93 13.53 22.59
N GLN A 9 -28.44 13.98 21.44
CA GLN A 9 -28.83 13.11 20.34
C GLN A 9 -27.62 12.34 19.81
N LEU A 10 -26.47 13.00 19.61
CA LEU A 10 -25.20 12.38 19.21
C LEU A 10 -24.81 11.25 20.18
N GLU A 11 -24.79 11.51 21.49
CA GLU A 11 -24.45 10.50 22.51
C GLU A 11 -25.43 9.32 22.56
N LYS A 12 -26.72 9.58 22.32
CA LYS A 12 -27.76 8.53 22.30
C LYS A 12 -27.64 7.64 21.05
N TYR A 13 -27.25 8.19 19.91
CA TYR A 13 -26.94 7.43 18.69
C TYR A 13 -25.64 6.63 18.81
N TRP A 14 -24.68 7.07 19.62
CA TRP A 14 -23.39 6.38 19.78
C TRP A 14 -23.50 5.01 20.48
N LYS A 15 -24.57 4.76 21.25
CA LYS A 15 -24.75 3.54 22.03
C LYS A 15 -25.55 2.43 21.33
N ILE A 16 -26.15 2.70 20.17
CA ILE A 16 -27.11 1.77 19.52
C ILE A 16 -26.69 1.52 18.07
N GLN A 17 -26.10 0.35 17.83
CA GLN A 17 -25.84 -0.30 16.52
C GLN A 17 -25.14 0.51 15.42
N VAL A 18 -23.91 0.07 15.16
CA VAL A 18 -22.96 0.56 14.15
C VAL A 18 -23.48 0.32 12.72
N GLY A 19 -23.53 1.36 11.88
CA GLY A 19 -23.44 1.18 10.42
C GLY A 19 -24.27 2.12 9.53
N LEU A 20 -25.40 2.67 9.99
CA LEU A 20 -26.35 3.38 9.10
C LEU A 20 -26.55 4.89 9.38
N TYR A 21 -26.07 5.42 10.52
CA TYR A 21 -26.50 6.74 11.02
C TYR A 21 -25.38 7.78 11.20
N TYR A 22 -24.20 7.60 10.62
CA TYR A 22 -23.18 8.65 10.69
C TYR A 22 -23.49 9.73 9.66
N CYS A 23 -23.89 10.93 10.09
CA CYS A 23 -23.97 12.07 9.18
C CYS A 23 -22.58 12.42 8.62
N ASP A 24 -22.55 13.18 7.53
CA ASP A 24 -21.31 13.50 6.82
C ASP A 24 -20.31 14.26 7.71
N ALA A 25 -20.80 15.09 8.63
CA ALA A 25 -19.98 15.78 9.63
C ALA A 25 -19.33 14.79 10.62
N CYS A 26 -20.10 13.84 11.16
CA CYS A 26 -19.58 12.81 12.08
C CYS A 26 -18.53 11.91 11.42
N LEU A 27 -18.68 11.61 10.12
CA LEU A 27 -17.67 10.86 9.37
C LEU A 27 -16.38 11.67 9.23
N LEU A 28 -16.48 12.95 8.87
CA LEU A 28 -15.31 13.82 8.70
C LEU A 28 -14.56 14.11 10.00
N LEU A 29 -15.21 14.00 11.18
CA LEU A 29 -14.53 14.08 12.46
C LEU A 29 -13.61 12.88 12.75
N ARG A 30 -13.78 11.75 12.04
CA ARG A 30 -12.87 10.58 12.12
C ARG A 30 -11.64 10.71 11.18
N SER A 31 -11.14 11.93 11.00
CA SER A 31 -10.22 12.37 9.92
C SER A 31 -8.79 11.78 9.90
N GLY A 32 -8.52 10.66 10.56
CA GLY A 32 -7.26 9.91 10.40
C GLY A 32 -7.22 9.02 9.16
N ASP A 33 -8.38 8.60 8.64
CA ASP A 33 -8.49 7.69 7.51
C ASP A 33 -8.62 8.47 6.18
N PHE A 34 -7.70 8.26 5.23
CA PHE A 34 -7.62 8.89 3.89
C PHE A 34 -7.26 10.40 3.84
N PRO A 35 -6.13 10.84 4.42
CA PRO A 35 -5.74 12.26 4.44
C PRO A 35 -5.38 12.84 3.07
N SER A 36 -5.06 11.99 2.09
CA SER A 36 -4.67 12.39 0.73
C SER A 36 -5.85 12.71 -0.20
N ARG A 37 -7.09 12.38 0.18
CA ARG A 37 -8.28 12.59 -0.66
C ARG A 37 -8.93 13.95 -0.43
N GLU A 38 -9.51 14.50 -1.49
CA GLU A 38 -10.37 15.68 -1.40
C GLU A 38 -11.59 15.42 -0.52
N LYS A 39 -12.17 16.47 0.05
CA LYS A 39 -13.22 16.38 1.10
C LYS A 39 -14.39 15.47 0.72
N VAL A 40 -14.88 15.55 -0.52
CA VAL A 40 -16.02 14.76 -1.00
C VAL A 40 -15.65 13.28 -1.19
N GLU A 41 -14.49 13.00 -1.78
CA GLU A 41 -14.00 11.64 -1.97
C GLU A 41 -13.59 10.97 -0.66
N ARG A 42 -13.02 11.74 0.27
CA ARG A 42 -12.71 11.27 1.62
C ARG A 42 -13.98 10.86 2.34
N LEU A 43 -15.02 11.70 2.28
CA LEU A 43 -16.32 11.40 2.85
C LEU A 43 -16.94 10.14 2.23
N PHE A 44 -16.84 10.00 0.90
CA PHE A 44 -17.28 8.80 0.19
C PHE A 44 -16.55 7.55 0.68
N ALA A 45 -15.21 7.58 0.73
CA ALA A 45 -14.37 6.48 1.18
C ALA A 45 -14.68 6.06 2.62
N LEU A 46 -14.83 7.04 3.52
CA LEU A 46 -15.23 6.80 4.92
C LEU A 46 -16.60 6.14 4.99
N ARG A 47 -17.56 6.62 4.19
CA ARG A 47 -18.90 6.05 4.15
C ARG A 47 -18.91 4.63 3.60
N LEU A 48 -18.18 4.34 2.54
CA LEU A 48 -18.00 2.98 2.02
C LEU A 48 -17.43 2.03 3.08
N ARG A 49 -16.39 2.48 3.79
CA ARG A 49 -15.76 1.70 4.84
C ARG A 49 -16.71 1.40 5.99
N HIS A 50 -17.46 2.40 6.45
CA HIS A 50 -18.31 2.25 7.63
C HIS A 50 -19.66 1.57 7.34
N VAL A 51 -20.25 1.78 6.16
CA VAL A 51 -21.56 1.22 5.80
C VAL A 51 -21.43 -0.17 5.17
N ARG A 52 -20.43 -0.38 4.30
CA ARG A 52 -20.28 -1.62 3.52
C ARG A 52 -19.03 -2.43 3.88
N GLY A 53 -18.16 -1.90 4.75
CA GLY A 53 -16.87 -2.54 5.03
C GLY A 53 -15.90 -2.47 3.85
N ILE A 54 -16.17 -1.64 2.84
CA ILE A 54 -15.37 -1.54 1.62
C ILE A 54 -14.24 -0.52 1.83
N ASN A 55 -13.00 -0.93 1.64
CA ASN A 55 -11.85 -0.03 1.63
C ASN A 55 -11.48 0.32 0.18
N ILE A 56 -11.61 1.60 -0.18
CA ILE A 56 -11.37 2.10 -1.53
C ILE A 56 -9.89 2.00 -1.96
N GLU A 57 -8.93 2.14 -1.05
CA GLU A 57 -7.51 1.93 -1.38
C GLU A 57 -7.22 0.46 -1.65
N ALA A 58 -7.86 -0.44 -0.90
CA ALA A 58 -7.74 -1.88 -1.14
C ALA A 58 -8.37 -2.29 -2.47
N LEU A 59 -9.46 -1.62 -2.87
CA LEU A 59 -10.10 -1.77 -4.17
C LEU A 59 -9.15 -1.33 -5.29
N GLU A 60 -8.65 -0.09 -5.24
CA GLU A 60 -7.69 0.48 -6.21
C GLU A 60 -6.47 -0.41 -6.37
N LYS A 61 -5.91 -0.88 -5.25
CA LYS A 61 -4.76 -1.78 -5.26
C LYS A 61 -5.05 -3.07 -6.03
N LYS A 62 -6.21 -3.71 -5.82
CA LYS A 62 -6.59 -4.94 -6.54
C LYS A 62 -6.71 -4.70 -8.04
N VAL A 63 -7.31 -3.59 -8.44
CA VAL A 63 -7.47 -3.23 -9.87
C VAL A 63 -6.10 -2.94 -10.51
N ASN A 64 -5.24 -2.19 -9.81
CA ASN A 64 -3.88 -1.89 -10.27
C ASN A 64 -3.01 -3.15 -10.39
N GLU A 65 -3.11 -4.09 -9.45
CA GLU A 65 -2.41 -5.39 -9.53
C GLU A 65 -2.89 -6.25 -10.71
N ALA A 66 -4.16 -6.10 -11.11
CA ALA A 66 -4.74 -6.80 -12.25
C ALA A 66 -4.35 -6.19 -13.60
N HIS A 67 -4.00 -4.90 -13.60
CA HIS A 67 -3.62 -4.16 -14.78
C HIS A 67 -2.39 -4.81 -15.47
N GLY A 68 -2.51 -5.10 -16.77
CA GLY A 68 -1.46 -5.76 -17.56
C GLY A 68 -1.30 -7.27 -17.33
N ARG A 69 -2.08 -7.87 -16.41
CA ARG A 69 -2.08 -9.32 -16.16
C ARG A 69 -3.40 -9.98 -16.55
N ILE A 70 -4.51 -9.31 -16.29
CA ILE A 70 -5.86 -9.77 -16.67
C ILE A 70 -6.32 -9.04 -17.94
N HIS A 71 -7.31 -9.63 -18.64
CA HIS A 71 -7.97 -9.04 -19.79
C HIS A 71 -8.36 -7.57 -19.53
N SER A 72 -7.97 -6.69 -20.46
CA SER A 72 -8.07 -5.24 -20.32
C SER A 72 -9.51 -4.76 -20.11
N GLU A 73 -10.49 -5.43 -20.72
CA GLU A 73 -11.92 -5.08 -20.59
C GLU A 73 -12.45 -5.24 -19.17
N GLN A 74 -12.02 -6.27 -18.42
CA GLN A 74 -12.47 -6.47 -17.05
C GLN A 74 -11.88 -5.42 -16.11
N VAL A 75 -10.61 -5.06 -16.33
CA VAL A 75 -9.94 -3.98 -15.60
C VAL A 75 -10.59 -2.64 -15.92
N LYS A 76 -10.89 -2.38 -17.20
CA LYS A 76 -11.58 -1.16 -17.64
C LYS A 76 -12.94 -1.03 -17.00
N LYS A 77 -13.73 -2.11 -17.00
CA LYS A 77 -15.04 -2.14 -16.33
C LYS A 77 -14.93 -1.80 -14.83
N ALA A 78 -13.95 -2.36 -14.13
CA ALA A 78 -13.77 -2.07 -12.71
C ALA A 78 -13.45 -0.59 -12.46
N LEU A 79 -12.61 0.02 -13.32
CA LEU A 79 -12.30 1.46 -13.25
C LEU A 79 -13.53 2.32 -13.56
N GLU A 80 -14.26 2.00 -14.63
CA GLU A 80 -15.49 2.72 -15.00
C GLU A 80 -16.55 2.65 -13.88
N GLU A 81 -16.71 1.49 -13.23
CA GLU A 81 -17.63 1.35 -12.08
C GLU A 81 -17.18 2.15 -10.85
N MET A 82 -15.87 2.28 -10.63
CA MET A 82 -15.31 3.10 -9.56
C MET A 82 -15.54 4.59 -9.80
N ASP A 83 -15.26 5.06 -11.01
CA ASP A 83 -15.43 6.46 -11.41
C ASP A 83 -16.91 6.85 -11.33
N ALA A 84 -17.80 6.00 -11.87
CA ALA A 84 -19.25 6.20 -11.77
C ALA A 84 -19.73 6.31 -10.32
N ALA A 85 -19.17 5.51 -9.40
CA ALA A 85 -19.55 5.56 -8.00
C ALA A 85 -19.17 6.90 -7.34
N VAL A 86 -17.99 7.44 -7.67
CA VAL A 86 -17.54 8.75 -7.18
C VAL A 86 -18.42 9.88 -7.75
N ASP A 87 -18.73 9.82 -9.04
CA ASP A 87 -19.54 10.85 -9.70
C ASP A 87 -20.99 10.87 -9.18
N LEU A 88 -21.62 9.70 -9.02
CA LEU A 88 -22.92 9.58 -8.36
C LEU A 88 -22.89 10.14 -6.94
N PHE A 89 -21.78 9.92 -6.21
CA PHE A 89 -21.64 10.47 -4.87
C PHE A 89 -21.54 12.00 -4.89
N ARG A 90 -20.82 12.58 -5.85
CA ARG A 90 -20.69 14.04 -6.03
C ARG A 90 -22.03 14.68 -6.40
N LEU A 91 -22.85 14.00 -7.20
CA LEU A 91 -24.21 14.44 -7.57
C LEU A 91 -25.23 14.33 -6.43
N GLY A 92 -24.85 13.71 -5.30
CA GLY A 92 -25.73 13.53 -4.15
C GLY A 92 -26.59 12.26 -4.20
N GLU A 93 -26.43 11.43 -5.24
CA GLU A 93 -27.12 10.15 -5.40
C GLU A 93 -26.48 9.06 -4.52
N ARG A 94 -26.61 9.23 -3.20
CA ARG A 94 -25.88 8.43 -2.20
C ARG A 94 -26.14 6.93 -2.32
N LEU A 95 -27.37 6.51 -2.57
CA LEU A 95 -27.70 5.07 -2.66
C LEU A 95 -27.10 4.46 -3.93
N ALA A 96 -27.29 5.11 -5.08
CA ALA A 96 -26.73 4.68 -6.36
C ALA A 96 -25.20 4.62 -6.32
N ALA A 97 -24.55 5.62 -5.71
CA ALA A 97 -23.10 5.62 -5.49
C ALA A 97 -22.61 4.40 -4.69
N MET A 98 -23.35 4.03 -3.64
CA MET A 98 -23.00 2.87 -2.80
C MET A 98 -23.22 1.54 -3.52
N GLU A 99 -24.24 1.45 -4.38
CA GLU A 99 -24.48 0.28 -5.22
C GLU A 99 -23.42 0.13 -6.32
N ALA A 100 -23.06 1.22 -6.99
CA ALA A 100 -21.98 1.25 -7.97
C ALA A 100 -20.64 0.83 -7.34
N ALA A 101 -20.31 1.36 -6.16
CA ALA A 101 -19.10 0.96 -5.43
C ALA A 101 -19.12 -0.52 -5.00
N GLN A 102 -20.29 -1.07 -4.65
CA GLN A 102 -20.44 -2.48 -4.36
C GLN A 102 -20.21 -3.34 -5.61
N SER A 103 -20.71 -2.90 -6.77
CA SER A 103 -20.42 -3.55 -8.06
C SER A 103 -18.92 -3.56 -8.34
N ALA A 104 -18.27 -2.39 -8.25
CA ALA A 104 -16.84 -2.25 -8.42
C ALA A 104 -16.05 -3.18 -7.50
N TRP A 105 -16.45 -3.29 -6.23
CA TRP A 105 -15.85 -4.21 -5.26
C TRP A 105 -15.98 -5.68 -5.67
N ASN A 106 -17.14 -6.09 -6.17
CA ASN A 106 -17.36 -7.45 -6.64
C ASN A 106 -16.50 -7.74 -7.88
N THR A 107 -16.44 -6.81 -8.83
CA THR A 107 -15.58 -6.90 -10.02
C THR A 107 -14.10 -7.01 -9.62
N ALA A 108 -13.62 -6.15 -8.73
CA ALA A 108 -12.24 -6.17 -8.24
C ALA A 108 -11.90 -7.45 -7.45
N ASN A 109 -12.85 -8.03 -6.71
CA ASN A 109 -12.65 -9.34 -6.08
C ASN A 109 -12.57 -10.46 -7.12
N GLY A 110 -13.36 -10.40 -8.19
CA GLY A 110 -13.25 -11.30 -9.33
C GLY A 110 -11.87 -11.25 -9.95
N LEU A 111 -11.36 -10.03 -10.21
CA LEU A 111 -9.99 -9.80 -10.68
C LEU A 111 -8.94 -10.38 -9.73
N HIS A 112 -9.07 -10.10 -8.43
CA HIS A 112 -8.14 -10.61 -7.42
C HIS A 112 -8.11 -12.15 -7.37
N ASN A 113 -9.28 -12.79 -7.47
CA ASN A 113 -9.38 -14.24 -7.50
C ASN A 113 -8.77 -14.83 -8.77
N ALA A 114 -8.98 -14.20 -9.93
CA ALA A 114 -8.36 -14.59 -11.18
C ALA A 114 -6.83 -14.44 -11.14
N LEU A 115 -6.30 -13.37 -10.53
CA LEU A 115 -4.86 -13.25 -10.27
C LEU A 115 -4.36 -14.35 -9.34
N ALA A 116 -5.12 -14.68 -8.30
CA ALA A 116 -4.72 -15.65 -7.30
C ALA A 116 -4.60 -17.07 -7.84
N THR A 117 -5.26 -17.39 -8.96
CA THR A 117 -5.19 -18.69 -9.65
C THR A 117 -4.13 -18.74 -10.76
N MET A 118 -3.48 -17.62 -11.10
CA MET A 118 -2.46 -17.61 -12.14
C MET A 118 -1.24 -18.47 -11.74
N PRO A 119 -0.68 -19.30 -12.67
CA PRO A 119 0.38 -20.25 -12.34
C PRO A 119 1.64 -19.62 -11.74
N ASP A 120 2.05 -18.44 -12.23
CA ASP A 120 3.22 -17.68 -11.75
C ASP A 120 3.01 -17.17 -10.31
N ILE A 121 1.83 -16.64 -10.01
CA ILE A 121 1.43 -16.17 -8.67
C ILE A 121 1.38 -17.36 -7.70
N VAL A 122 0.79 -18.48 -8.12
CA VAL A 122 0.67 -19.71 -7.31
C VAL A 122 2.06 -20.29 -7.03
N ALA A 123 2.94 -20.37 -8.04
CA ALA A 123 4.31 -20.83 -7.89
C ALA A 123 5.10 -19.91 -6.92
N GLY A 124 4.97 -18.60 -7.05
CA GLY A 124 5.59 -17.64 -6.14
C GLY A 124 5.10 -17.79 -4.69
N ARG A 125 3.80 -17.98 -4.48
CA ARG A 125 3.23 -18.25 -3.13
C ARG A 125 3.74 -19.57 -2.56
N ARG A 126 3.84 -20.62 -3.38
CA ARG A 126 4.38 -21.92 -2.96
C ARG A 126 5.85 -21.82 -2.56
N ALA A 127 6.66 -21.13 -3.36
CA ALA A 127 8.07 -20.86 -3.05
C ALA A 127 8.21 -20.07 -1.74
N LYS A 128 7.39 -19.03 -1.54
CA LYS A 128 7.37 -18.25 -0.28
C LYS A 128 7.01 -19.11 0.92
N ARG A 129 5.99 -19.98 0.81
CA ARG A 129 5.59 -20.92 1.88
C ARG A 129 6.70 -21.93 2.18
N GLN A 130 7.34 -22.49 1.16
CA GLN A 130 8.46 -23.43 1.35
C GLN A 130 9.64 -22.76 2.05
N ARG A 131 9.97 -21.52 1.70
CA ARG A 131 11.04 -20.74 2.35
C ARG A 131 10.71 -20.38 3.80
N SER A 132 9.47 -20.00 4.08
CA SER A 132 9.00 -19.79 5.46
C SER A 132 9.05 -21.07 6.29
N LYS A 133 8.70 -22.23 5.70
CA LYS A 133 8.87 -23.54 6.36
C LYS A 133 10.34 -23.89 6.59
N ALA A 134 11.23 -23.41 5.73
CA ALA A 134 12.68 -23.52 5.90
C ALA A 134 13.26 -22.49 6.89
N GLY A 135 12.42 -21.74 7.62
CA GLY A 135 12.86 -20.79 8.65
C GLY A 135 13.39 -19.45 8.11
N ILE A 136 13.36 -19.23 6.79
CA ILE A 136 13.84 -17.99 6.19
C ILE A 136 12.80 -16.89 6.43
N SER A 137 13.16 -15.95 7.29
CA SER A 137 12.33 -14.81 7.67
C SER A 137 12.24 -13.76 6.56
N SER A 138 11.18 -12.93 6.57
CA SER A 138 11.04 -11.78 5.64
C SER A 138 12.22 -10.78 5.74
N ARG A 139 12.93 -10.77 6.86
CA ARG A 139 14.13 -9.95 7.09
C ARG A 139 15.32 -10.53 6.32
N GLU A 140 15.54 -11.84 6.39
CA GLU A 140 16.58 -12.54 5.63
C GLU A 140 16.30 -12.51 4.13
N GLN A 141 15.03 -12.56 3.72
CA GLN A 141 14.65 -12.37 2.31
C GLN A 141 15.01 -10.96 1.80
N ARG A 142 14.65 -9.91 2.55
CA ARG A 142 15.05 -8.53 2.23
C ARG A 142 16.57 -8.32 2.31
N GLN A 143 17.28 -9.16 3.06
CA GLN A 143 18.74 -9.14 3.17
C GLN A 143 19.39 -9.82 1.96
N ALA A 144 18.87 -10.97 1.51
CA ALA A 144 19.34 -11.69 0.33
C ALA A 144 18.98 -10.98 -1.00
N GLU A 145 17.79 -10.36 -1.09
CA GLU A 145 17.40 -9.57 -2.27
C GLU A 145 18.22 -8.26 -2.39
N ARG A 146 18.85 -7.80 -1.30
CA ARG A 146 19.74 -6.61 -1.27
C ARG A 146 21.23 -6.95 -1.38
N GLN A 147 21.60 -8.22 -1.45
CA GLN A 147 23.00 -8.66 -1.55
C GLN A 147 23.76 -8.26 -2.83
N PRO A 148 23.16 -8.09 -4.04
CA PRO A 148 23.99 -7.93 -5.24
C PRO A 148 24.76 -6.59 -5.31
N GLU A 149 24.45 -5.60 -4.47
CA GLU A 149 25.20 -4.35 -4.42
C GLU A 149 26.27 -4.32 -3.31
N TRP A 150 26.15 -5.12 -2.25
CA TRP A 150 27.11 -5.09 -1.14
C TRP A 150 28.45 -5.68 -1.52
N ASP A 151 28.45 -6.74 -2.33
CA ASP A 151 29.68 -7.33 -2.85
C ASP A 151 30.44 -6.32 -3.72
N LYS A 152 29.73 -5.46 -4.47
CA LYS A 152 30.33 -4.36 -5.23
C LYS A 152 30.92 -3.29 -4.31
N TRP A 153 30.25 -2.97 -3.21
CA TRP A 153 30.76 -2.01 -2.23
C TRP A 153 31.99 -2.56 -1.48
N GLN A 154 31.99 -3.84 -1.14
CA GLN A 154 33.12 -4.53 -0.51
C GLN A 154 34.32 -4.55 -1.45
N ALA A 155 34.13 -4.98 -2.70
CA ALA A 155 35.18 -5.00 -3.72
C ALA A 155 35.78 -3.60 -3.96
N GLU A 156 34.94 -2.56 -3.97
CA GLU A 156 35.39 -1.18 -4.14
C GLU A 156 36.17 -0.67 -2.92
N VAL A 157 35.74 -1.01 -1.70
CA VAL A 157 36.49 -0.69 -0.48
C VAL A 157 37.86 -1.37 -0.50
N ASP A 158 37.92 -2.64 -0.88
CA ASP A 158 39.17 -3.39 -0.98
C ASP A 158 40.10 -2.78 -2.06
N ARG A 159 39.53 -2.37 -3.21
CA ARG A 159 40.26 -1.67 -4.28
C ARG A 159 40.84 -0.33 -3.82
N VAL A 160 40.02 0.53 -3.20
CA VAL A 160 40.46 1.86 -2.73
C VAL A 160 41.54 1.71 -1.65
N ARG A 161 41.42 0.71 -0.77
CA ARG A 161 42.44 0.41 0.24
C ARG A 161 43.74 -0.09 -0.39
N ALA A 162 43.66 -1.01 -1.35
CA ALA A 162 44.84 -1.55 -2.03
C ALA A 162 45.61 -0.44 -2.77
N ASN A 163 44.90 0.48 -3.42
CA ASN A 163 45.51 1.61 -4.13
C ASN A 163 46.01 2.72 -3.21
N HIS A 164 45.44 2.84 -2.00
CA HIS A 164 45.76 3.90 -1.05
C HIS A 164 45.86 3.38 0.39
N PRO A 165 46.91 2.61 0.72
CA PRO A 165 47.05 1.94 2.02
C PRO A 165 47.19 2.90 3.21
N CYS A 166 47.57 4.16 2.96
CA CYS A 166 47.68 5.21 3.98
C CYS A 166 46.35 5.90 4.32
N LEU A 167 45.26 5.63 3.58
CA LEU A 167 43.96 6.24 3.88
C LEU A 167 43.34 5.65 5.14
N ARG A 168 42.83 6.56 5.99
CA ARG A 168 42.05 6.18 7.16
C ARG A 168 40.72 5.54 6.72
N LYS A 169 40.25 4.58 7.50
CA LYS A 169 38.97 3.88 7.33
C LYS A 169 37.78 4.79 7.00
N SER A 170 37.64 5.90 7.74
CA SER A 170 36.57 6.87 7.52
C SER A 170 36.61 7.48 6.13
N ARG A 171 37.81 7.75 5.61
CA ARG A 171 38.00 8.37 4.29
C ARG A 171 37.75 7.39 3.16
N VAL A 172 38.15 6.13 3.32
CA VAL A 172 37.82 5.06 2.35
C VAL A 172 36.30 4.91 2.23
N PHE A 173 35.58 4.87 3.35
CA PHE A 173 34.12 4.79 3.32
C PHE A 173 33.44 6.03 2.73
N GLU A 174 34.00 7.23 2.89
CA GLU A 174 33.49 8.44 2.24
C GLU A 174 33.65 8.38 0.72
N VAL A 175 34.80 7.93 0.23
CA VAL A 175 35.06 7.77 -1.21
C VAL A 175 34.09 6.76 -1.82
N VAL A 176 33.95 5.58 -1.21
CA VAL A 176 33.02 4.55 -1.71
C VAL A 176 31.56 4.99 -1.60
N ALA A 177 31.19 5.67 -0.52
CA ALA A 177 29.86 6.24 -0.37
C ALA A 177 29.52 7.23 -1.50
N ALA A 178 30.47 8.09 -1.89
CA ALA A 178 30.32 9.00 -3.02
C ALA A 178 30.20 8.24 -4.35
N THR A 179 31.01 7.21 -4.58
CA THR A 179 30.99 6.39 -5.82
C THR A 179 29.62 5.74 -6.07
N PHE A 180 28.95 5.26 -5.02
CA PHE A 180 27.66 4.59 -5.12
C PHE A 180 26.46 5.47 -4.76
N ASN A 181 26.67 6.77 -4.54
CA ASN A 181 25.63 7.71 -4.10
C ASN A 181 24.84 7.23 -2.86
N VAL A 182 25.56 6.67 -1.88
CA VAL A 182 24.99 6.20 -0.61
C VAL A 182 25.63 6.93 0.56
N THR A 183 25.07 6.79 1.76
CA THR A 183 25.60 7.47 2.94
C THR A 183 26.75 6.69 3.59
N ARG A 184 27.74 7.37 4.16
CA ARG A 184 28.85 6.73 4.90
C ARG A 184 28.38 5.73 5.98
N PRO A 185 27.35 6.03 6.80
CA PRO A 185 26.82 5.06 7.76
C PRO A 185 26.24 3.81 7.10
N ALA A 186 25.74 3.92 5.87
CA ALA A 186 25.21 2.76 5.15
C ALA A 186 26.30 1.78 4.72
N ILE A 187 27.45 2.29 4.25
CA ILE A 187 28.66 1.51 3.94
C ILE A 187 29.25 0.92 5.22
N ALA A 188 29.49 1.75 6.25
CA ALA A 188 30.18 1.34 7.48
C ALA A 188 29.45 0.24 8.27
N LYS A 189 28.11 0.16 8.15
CA LYS A 189 27.31 -0.91 8.78
C LYS A 189 27.32 -2.24 8.03
N ARG A 190 27.78 -2.26 6.78
CA ARG A 190 27.55 -3.37 5.83
C ARG A 190 28.82 -3.95 5.23
N VAL A 191 29.85 -3.11 5.05
CA VAL A 191 31.15 -3.55 4.56
C VAL A 191 32.02 -4.00 5.72
N ALA A 192 32.57 -5.20 5.62
CA ALA A 192 33.51 -5.73 6.59
C ALA A 192 34.85 -4.99 6.45
N TRP A 193 35.42 -4.60 7.59
CA TRP A 193 36.74 -3.98 7.64
C TRP A 193 37.67 -4.88 8.45
N CYS A 194 38.48 -5.67 7.74
CA CYS A 194 39.50 -6.55 8.31
C CYS A 194 40.87 -5.88 8.30
#